data_AF-A0A0A6F5U5-F1
#
_entry.id   AF-A0A0A6F5U5-F1
#
_cell.length_a   1.000
_cell.length_b   1.000
_cell.length_c   1.000
_cell.angle_alpha   90.00
_cell.angle_beta   90.00
_cell.angle_gamma   90.00
#
_symmetry.space_group_name_H-M   'P 1'
#
loop_
_entity.id
_entity.type
_entity.pdbx_description
1 polymer ?
#
loop_
_entity_poly.entity_id
_entity_poly.type
_entity_poly.pdbx_seq_one_letter_code
_entity_poly.pdbx_strand_id
1 'polypeptide(L)'
;AGGIAVAPLLTPNARQLMLALALILQGGGALLPVKAPDPLRGWRTGAIATTMLGLFILAFGDGIQFIVAALALRSAVPMLAAVGATIGSLVVIVPAAMMGEAAWRRWPLARLRTGIGLIFVLLGVILGLSAARLI
;
A
#
# COMPACT_ATOMS: atom_id res chain seq x y z
N ALA A 1 -15.38 -0.55 -0.69
CA ALA A 1 -16.57 -0.47 -1.56
C ALA A 1 -16.22 -0.65 -3.05
N GLY A 2 -15.30 0.12 -3.63
CA GLY A 2 -14.98 0.07 -5.07
C GLY A 2 -14.58 -1.32 -5.63
N GLY A 3 -13.69 -2.05 -4.95
CA GLY A 3 -13.28 -3.39 -5.40
C GLY A 3 -14.43 -4.41 -5.46
N ILE A 4 -15.39 -4.34 -4.55
CA ILE A 4 -16.55 -5.26 -4.52
C ILE A 4 -17.47 -5.01 -5.73
N ALA A 5 -17.64 -3.75 -6.12
CA ALA A 5 -18.46 -3.38 -7.27
C ALA A 5 -17.88 -3.87 -8.61
N VAL A 6 -16.55 -3.98 -8.71
CA VAL A 6 -15.85 -4.41 -9.93
C VAL A 6 -15.64 -5.94 -9.97
N ALA A 7 -15.70 -6.62 -8.82
CA ALA A 7 -15.49 -8.07 -8.69
C ALA A 7 -16.27 -8.96 -9.68
N PRO A 8 -17.59 -8.77 -9.90
CA PRO A 8 -18.35 -9.63 -10.80
C PRO A 8 -18.04 -9.39 -12.28
N LEU A 9 -17.41 -8.26 -12.62
CA LEU A 9 -17.06 -7.90 -14.00
C LEU A 9 -15.73 -8.52 -14.45
N LEU A 10 -14.99 -9.15 -13.54
CA LEU A 10 -13.62 -9.61 -13.78
C LEU A 10 -13.51 -11.12 -13.76
N THR A 11 -12.88 -11.66 -14.82
CA THR A 11 -12.48 -13.07 -14.85
C THR A 11 -11.49 -13.36 -13.71
N PRO A 12 -11.38 -14.62 -13.25
CA PRO A 12 -10.41 -15.00 -12.23
C PRO A 12 -8.97 -14.58 -12.57
N ASN A 13 -8.58 -14.73 -13.85
CA ASN A 13 -7.27 -14.31 -14.33
C ASN A 13 -7.08 -12.79 -14.25
N ALA A 14 -8.10 -12.01 -14.61
CA ALA A 14 -8.03 -10.55 -14.53
C ALA A 14 -7.87 -10.07 -13.08
N ARG A 15 -8.55 -10.70 -12.11
CA ARG A 15 -8.39 -10.41 -10.68
C ARG A 15 -6.96 -10.68 -10.19
N GLN A 16 -6.36 -11.79 -10.64
CA GLN A 16 -4.97 -12.12 -10.31
C GLN A 16 -3.98 -11.14 -10.95
N LEU A 17 -4.22 -10.72 -12.20
CA LEU A 17 -3.40 -9.74 -12.88
C LEU A 17 -3.46 -8.36 -12.21
N MET A 18 -4.63 -7.95 -11.72
CA MET A 18 -4.76 -6.71 -10.94
C MET A 18 -3.95 -6.76 -9.64
N LEU A 19 -3.95 -7.89 -8.93
CA LEU A 19 -3.11 -8.07 -7.75
C LEU A 19 -1.61 -8.02 -8.10
N ALA A 20 -1.22 -8.72 -9.16
CA ALA A 20 0.15 -8.71 -9.66
C ALA A 20 0.62 -7.28 -9.97
N LEU A 21 -0.20 -6.52 -10.70
CA LEU A 21 0.09 -5.14 -11.04
C LEU A 21 0.19 -4.24 -9.80
N ALA A 22 -0.74 -4.38 -8.84
CA ALA A 22 -0.72 -3.61 -7.60
C ALA A 22 0.57 -3.86 -6.79
N LEU A 23 1.02 -5.12 -6.71
CA LEU A 23 2.27 -5.50 -6.05
C LEU A 23 3.50 -4.94 -6.76
N ILE A 24 3.55 -5.03 -8.10
CA ILE A 24 4.66 -4.49 -8.89
C ILE A 24 4.74 -2.97 -8.73
N LEU A 25 3.62 -2.26 -8.82
CA LEU A 25 3.59 -0.80 -8.69
C LEU A 25 3.99 -0.35 -7.28
N GLN A 26 3.46 -1.00 -6.24
CA GLN A 26 3.83 -0.69 -4.86
C GLN A 26 5.31 -1.01 -4.58
N GLY A 27 5.78 -2.18 -5.04
CA GLY A 27 7.15 -2.61 -4.83
C GLY A 27 8.15 -1.74 -5.59
N GLY A 28 7.85 -1.43 -6.85
CA GLY A 28 8.64 -0.52 -7.68
C GLY A 28 8.69 0.89 -7.09
N GLY A 29 7.55 1.42 -6.61
CA GLY A 29 7.49 2.69 -5.89
C GLY A 29 8.34 2.71 -4.61
N ALA A 30 8.41 1.60 -3.88
CA ALA A 30 9.25 1.47 -2.69
C ALA A 30 10.77 1.52 -3.00
N LEU A 31 11.18 1.11 -4.21
CA LEU A 31 12.58 1.17 -4.65
C LEU A 31 13.02 2.60 -5.02
N LEU A 32 12.08 3.47 -5.40
CA LEU A 32 12.39 4.85 -5.74
C LEU A 32 12.77 5.68 -4.50
N PRO A 33 13.67 6.68 -4.60
CA PRO A 33 13.99 7.56 -3.49
C PRO A 33 12.75 8.35 -3.04
N VAL A 34 12.38 8.24 -1.76
CA VAL A 34 11.27 8.97 -1.17
C VAL A 34 11.73 10.37 -0.78
N LYS A 35 10.98 11.37 -1.20
CA LYS A 35 11.12 12.75 -0.73
C LYS A 35 10.32 12.93 0.55
N ALA A 36 10.87 13.71 1.48
CA ALA A 36 10.14 14.08 2.68
C ALA A 36 8.86 14.85 2.29
N PRO A 37 7.71 14.58 2.96
CA PRO A 37 6.51 15.37 2.76
C PRO A 37 6.76 16.85 3.04
N ASP A 38 6.12 17.72 2.25
CA ASP A 38 6.15 19.16 2.51
C ASP A 38 5.55 19.44 3.89
N PRO A 39 6.22 20.19 4.78
CA PRO A 39 5.70 20.50 6.11
C PRO A 39 4.48 21.45 6.10
N LEU A 40 3.96 21.87 4.93
CA LEU A 40 2.72 22.65 4.74
C LEU A 40 2.66 23.98 5.53
N ARG A 41 3.78 24.46 6.06
CA ARG A 41 3.87 25.64 6.95
C ARG A 41 3.40 26.95 6.31
N GLY A 42 3.34 27.03 4.99
CA GLY A 42 2.92 28.21 4.24
C GLY A 42 1.41 28.31 3.97
N TRP A 43 0.62 27.30 4.34
CA TRP A 43 -0.79 27.21 3.98
C TRP A 43 -1.65 28.11 4.89
N ARG A 44 -2.47 28.98 4.28
CA ARG A 44 -3.37 29.92 4.98
C ARG A 44 -4.82 29.43 5.07
N THR A 45 -5.02 28.12 5.21
CA THR A 45 -6.37 27.49 5.21
C THR A 45 -6.87 27.11 6.60
N GLY A 46 -6.13 27.41 7.66
CA GLY A 46 -6.47 27.05 9.05
C GLY A 46 -6.04 25.62 9.41
N ALA A 47 -5.85 25.35 10.70
CA ALA A 47 -5.20 24.11 11.18
C ALA A 47 -5.94 22.82 10.77
N ILE A 48 -7.27 22.80 10.90
CA ILE A 48 -8.10 21.62 10.57
C ILE A 48 -8.06 21.33 9.07
N ALA A 49 -8.33 22.34 8.23
CA ALA A 49 -8.35 22.15 6.79
C ALA A 49 -6.95 21.82 6.23
N THR A 50 -5.89 22.45 6.74
CA THR A 50 -4.50 22.14 6.34
C THR A 50 -4.15 20.69 6.66
N THR A 51 -4.50 20.21 7.85
CA THR A 51 -4.23 18.82 8.25
C THR A 51 -5.06 17.84 7.43
N MET A 52 -6.35 18.12 7.26
CA MET A 52 -7.25 17.26 6.47
C MET A 52 -6.80 17.15 5.02
N LEU A 53 -6.50 18.27 4.36
CA LEU A 53 -6.03 18.28 2.98
C LEU A 53 -4.63 17.68 2.85
N GLY A 54 -3.74 17.96 3.81
CA GLY A 54 -2.40 17.37 3.84
C GLY A 54 -2.44 15.85 3.94
N LEU A 55 -3.24 15.31 4.88
CA LEU A 55 -3.44 13.88 5.02
C LEU A 55 -4.15 13.28 3.81
N PHE A 56 -5.13 13.99 3.24
CA PHE A 56 -5.79 13.54 2.01
C PHE A 56 -4.79 13.40 0.88
N ILE A 57 -4.02 14.45 0.56
CA ILE A 57 -3.00 14.41 -0.51
C ILE A 57 -1.96 13.31 -0.25
N LEU A 58 -1.52 13.16 1.00
CA LEU A 58 -0.52 12.16 1.38
C LEU A 58 -1.04 10.72 1.28
N ALA A 59 -2.30 10.49 1.66
CA ALA A 59 -2.91 9.15 1.64
C ALA A 59 -3.63 8.83 0.32
N PHE A 60 -3.90 9.83 -0.51
CA PHE A 60 -4.61 9.66 -1.76
C PHE A 60 -3.73 8.91 -2.75
N GLY A 61 -4.21 7.75 -3.19
CA GLY A 61 -3.47 6.91 -4.12
C GLY A 61 -2.35 6.09 -3.46
N ASP A 62 -2.37 5.91 -2.13
CA ASP A 62 -1.47 4.99 -1.47
C ASP A 62 -1.55 3.58 -2.09
N GLY A 63 -0.41 3.03 -2.50
CA GLY A 63 -0.34 1.79 -3.26
C GLY A 63 -0.84 0.57 -2.47
N ILE A 64 -0.77 0.62 -1.13
CA ILE A 64 -1.31 -0.43 -0.27
C ILE A 64 -2.83 -0.52 -0.43
N GLN A 65 -3.53 0.59 -0.63
CA GLN A 65 -4.98 0.58 -0.87
C GLN A 65 -5.34 -0.20 -2.13
N PHE A 66 -4.52 -0.11 -3.18
CA PHE A 66 -4.72 -0.90 -4.40
C PHE A 66 -4.48 -2.40 -4.16
N ILE A 67 -3.46 -2.76 -3.36
CA ILE A 67 -3.21 -4.15 -2.98
C ILE A 67 -4.40 -4.71 -2.18
N VAL A 68 -4.90 -3.96 -1.20
CA VAL A 68 -6.05 -4.37 -0.38
C VAL A 68 -7.30 -4.51 -1.24
N ALA A 69 -7.54 -3.60 -2.17
CA ALA A 69 -8.65 -3.70 -3.12
C ALA A 69 -8.53 -4.95 -4.01
N ALA A 70 -7.32 -5.27 -4.51
CA ALA A 70 -7.06 -6.46 -5.31
C ALA A 70 -7.18 -7.76 -4.50
N LEU A 71 -6.76 -7.76 -3.23
CA LEU A 71 -6.99 -8.86 -2.30
C LEU A 71 -8.48 -9.06 -2.02
N ALA A 72 -9.23 -7.98 -1.84
CA ALA A 72 -10.67 -8.02 -1.64
C ALA A 72 -11.40 -8.62 -2.87
N LEU A 73 -10.94 -8.32 -4.09
CA LEU A 73 -11.48 -8.85 -5.35
C LEU A 73 -11.34 -10.38 -5.49
N ARG A 74 -10.25 -10.95 -4.98
CA ARG A 74 -9.98 -12.40 -5.05
C ARG A 74 -10.50 -13.20 -3.85
N SER A 75 -10.82 -12.52 -2.75
CA SER A 75 -11.21 -13.18 -1.50
C SER A 75 -12.70 -13.50 -1.51
N ALA A 76 -13.07 -14.67 -0.98
CA ALA A 76 -14.47 -15.03 -0.78
C ALA A 76 -15.19 -14.10 0.21
N VAL A 77 -14.43 -13.57 1.18
CA VAL A 77 -14.90 -12.58 2.16
C VAL A 77 -14.06 -11.30 2.01
N PRO A 78 -14.49 -10.33 1.18
CA PRO A 78 -13.72 -9.11 0.87
C PRO A 78 -13.35 -8.28 2.11
N MET A 79 -14.18 -8.32 3.16
CA MET A 79 -13.97 -7.56 4.39
C MET A 79 -12.70 -8.01 5.13
N LEU A 80 -12.30 -9.28 5.01
CA LEU A 80 -11.10 -9.79 5.66
C LEU A 80 -9.83 -9.15 5.12
N ALA A 81 -9.81 -8.73 3.85
CA ALA A 81 -8.66 -8.02 3.29
C ALA A 81 -8.44 -6.67 3.99
N ALA A 82 -9.53 -5.93 4.26
CA ALA A 82 -9.47 -4.66 4.99
C ALA A 82 -9.07 -4.87 6.45
N VAL A 83 -9.64 -5.87 7.12
CA VAL A 83 -9.29 -6.20 8.51
C VAL A 83 -7.83 -6.62 8.63
N GLY A 84 -7.35 -7.50 7.74
CA GLY A 84 -5.96 -7.94 7.72
C GLY A 84 -4.98 -6.79 7.47
N ALA A 85 -5.31 -5.87 6.56
CA ALA A 85 -4.49 -4.69 6.30
C ALA A 85 -4.42 -3.73 7.49
N THR A 86 -5.54 -3.55 8.19
CA THR A 86 -5.60 -2.75 9.42
C THR A 86 -4.76 -3.38 10.52
N ILE A 87 -4.92 -4.68 10.77
CA ILE A 87 -4.13 -5.39 11.79
C ILE A 87 -2.64 -5.33 11.45
N GLY A 88 -2.28 -5.61 10.20
CA GLY A 88 -0.88 -5.54 9.73
C GLY A 88 -0.28 -4.15 9.94
N SER A 89 -1.03 -3.09 9.63
CA SER A 89 -0.60 -1.71 9.87
C SER A 89 -0.41 -1.42 11.36
N LEU A 90 -1.34 -1.86 12.21
CA LEU A 90 -1.26 -1.66 13.66
C LEU A 90 -0.04 -2.36 14.29
N VAL A 91 0.27 -3.57 13.84
CA VAL A 91 1.46 -4.32 14.29
C VAL A 91 2.76 -3.56 14.00
N VAL A 92 2.79 -2.71 12.97
CA VAL A 92 3.95 -1.87 12.65
C VAL A 92 3.90 -0.53 13.38
N ILE A 93 2.74 0.14 13.37
CA ILE A 93 2.58 1.49 13.92
C ILE A 93 2.68 1.51 15.44
N VAL A 94 2.09 0.54 16.14
CA VAL A 94 2.06 0.52 17.61
C VAL A 94 3.48 0.42 18.20
N PRO A 95 4.35 -0.52 17.77
CA PRO A 95 5.74 -0.55 18.24
C PRO A 95 6.53 0.70 17.86
N ALA A 96 6.32 1.22 16.64
CA ALA A 96 6.98 2.45 16.19
C ALA A 96 6.62 3.65 17.08
N ALA A 97 5.35 3.78 17.45
CA ALA A 97 4.87 4.82 18.36
C ALA A 97 5.43 4.67 19.78
N MET A 98 5.57 3.43 20.27
CA MET A 98 6.13 3.16 21.61
C MET A 98 7.65 3.39 21.69
N MET A 99 8.39 3.15 20.61
CA MET A 99 9.86 3.37 20.55
C MET A 99 10.26 4.86 20.57
N GLY A 100 9.36 5.74 20.11
CA GLY A 100 9.62 7.17 19.97
C GLY A 100 10.49 7.55 18.75
N GLU A 101 10.36 8.80 18.32
CA GLU A 101 10.93 9.34 17.07
C GLU A 101 12.46 9.13 16.96
N ALA A 102 13.19 9.37 18.06
CA ALA A 102 14.65 9.33 18.08
C ALA A 102 15.21 7.91 17.90
N ALA A 103 14.54 6.90 18.44
CA ALA A 103 14.92 5.50 18.25
C ALA A 103 14.48 5.00 16.86
N TRP A 104 13.28 5.36 16.41
CA TRP A 104 12.76 4.99 15.11
C TRP A 104 13.61 5.52 13.95
N ARG A 105 14.09 6.76 14.04
CA ARG A 105 14.96 7.37 13.00
C ARG A 105 16.32 6.71 12.84
N ARG A 106 16.77 5.92 13.84
CA ARG A 106 18.04 5.18 13.76
C ARG A 106 17.90 3.88 12.95
N TRP A 107 16.67 3.41 12.73
CA TRP A 107 16.44 2.21 11.96
C TRP A 107 16.78 2.41 10.48
N PRO A 108 17.35 1.40 9.81
CA PRO A 108 17.71 1.49 8.40
C PRO A 108 16.47 1.35 7.49
N LEU A 109 15.53 2.28 7.60
CA LEU A 109 14.24 2.27 6.90
C LEU A 109 14.42 2.14 5.38
N ALA A 110 15.47 2.75 4.82
CA ALA A 110 15.81 2.62 3.40
C ALA A 110 16.08 1.16 3.00
N ARG A 111 16.86 0.42 3.80
CA ARG A 111 17.17 -0.99 3.52
C ARG A 111 15.94 -1.88 3.65
N LEU A 112 15.16 -1.68 4.71
CA LEU A 112 13.93 -2.42 4.95
C LEU A 112 12.95 -2.21 3.79
N ARG A 113 12.79 -0.95 3.37
CA ARG A 113 11.95 -0.56 2.25
C ARG A 113 12.39 -1.20 0.93
N THR A 114 13.70 -1.20 0.64
CA THR A 114 14.24 -1.87 -0.55
C THR A 114 13.96 -3.38 -0.51
N GLY A 115 14.16 -4.03 0.64
CA GLY A 115 13.86 -5.45 0.83
C GLY A 115 12.38 -5.78 0.58
N ILE A 116 11.47 -5.02 1.21
CA ILE A 116 10.02 -5.17 1.01
C ILE A 116 9.64 -4.91 -0.46
N GLY A 117 10.22 -3.87 -1.08
CA GLY A 117 9.98 -3.52 -2.47
C GLY A 117 10.37 -4.65 -3.43
N LEU A 118 11.54 -5.26 -3.22
CA LEU A 118 11.97 -6.42 -4.01
C LEU A 118 11.03 -7.61 -3.84
N ILE A 119 10.62 -7.92 -2.62
CA ILE A 119 9.67 -9.02 -2.35
C ILE A 119 8.35 -8.79 -3.09
N PHE A 120 7.81 -7.57 -3.04
CA PHE A 120 6.56 -7.23 -3.71
C PHE A 120 6.67 -7.32 -5.23
N VAL A 121 7.76 -6.81 -5.81
CA VAL A 121 8.03 -6.94 -7.25
C VAL A 121 8.13 -8.41 -7.65
N LEU A 122 8.89 -9.23 -6.92
CA LEU A 122 9.04 -10.65 -7.20
C LEU A 122 7.68 -11.39 -7.15
N LEU A 123 6.91 -11.19 -6.08
CA LEU A 123 5.59 -11.79 -5.96
C LEU A 123 4.65 -11.33 -7.07
N GLY A 124 4.69 -10.04 -7.42
CA GLY A 124 3.89 -9.49 -8.50
C GLY A 124 4.24 -10.10 -9.86
N VAL A 125 5.53 -10.27 -10.17
CA VAL A 125 5.98 -10.92 -11.41
C VAL A 125 5.52 -12.39 -11.45
N ILE A 126 5.70 -13.14 -10.37
CA ILE A 126 5.28 -14.55 -10.29
C ILE A 126 3.76 -14.68 -10.52
N LEU A 127 2.97 -13.86 -9.82
CA LEU A 127 1.51 -13.87 -9.95
C LEU A 127 1.05 -13.45 -11.34
N GLY A 128 1.73 -12.47 -11.95
CA GLY A 128 1.43 -11.99 -13.30
C GLY A 128 1.69 -13.04 -14.37
N LEU A 129 2.83 -13.73 -14.29
CA LEU A 129 3.18 -14.81 -15.21
C LEU A 129 2.20 -16.00 -15.10
N SER A 130 1.82 -16.38 -13.88
CA SER A 130 0.80 -17.41 -13.64
C SER A 130 -0.58 -17.00 -14.20
N ALA A 131 -0.98 -15.74 -14.01
CA ALA A 131 -2.25 -15.24 -14.53
C ALA A 131 -2.30 -15.24 -16.08
N ALA A 132 -1.14 -15.02 -16.72
CA ALA A 132 -0.96 -15.08 -18.17
C ALA A 132 -0.84 -16.51 -18.73
N ARG A 133 -0.89 -17.55 -17.88
CA ARG A 133 -0.67 -18.97 -18.24
C ARG A 133 0.70 -19.23 -18.89
N LEU A 134 1.71 -18.45 -18.52
CA LEU A 134 3.09 -18.65 -18.98
C LEU A 134 3.85 -19.70 -18.14
N ILE A 135 3.31 -20.00 -16.95
CA ILE A 135 3.73 -21.01 -15.96
C ILE A 135 2.48 -21.48 -15.23
#